data_AF-A0A5C6Q3L6-F1
#
_entry.id   AF-A0A5C6Q3L6-F1
#
_cell.length_a   1.000
_cell.length_b   1.000
_cell.length_c   1.000
_cell.angle_alpha   90.00
_cell.angle_beta   90.00
_cell.angle_gamma   90.00
#
_symmetry.space_group_name_H-M   'P 1'
#
loop_
_entity.id
_entity.type
_entity.pdbx_description
1 polymer ?
#
loop_
_entity_poly.entity_id
_entity_poly.type
_entity_poly.pdbx_seq_one_letter_code
_entity_poly.pdbx_strand_id
1 'polypeptide(L)'
;MKKLTLILCTTLLSGCFQSNESSELVTKYWEAQQKRDFNQLEGLLADPEHINTLKHVKIEAESFTILKQENDGVVTSFSRFCYPEFIVKTALIEVNGVSKVDSRATMGNLIKASRNYEPIKKYCYDFKNEELTGKINGELWGVKKIDQRVVDWGNKKTIEISLHPEVCDTEYVGKCLQPTILISNLNLEGDGGNMTSSENITIHTHPSDNQIISKGSYRVNHESDGSTKIEISFKYNENNYLNGFVIVKNET
;
A
#
# COMPACT_ATOMS: atom_id res chain seq x y z
N MET A 1 -55.86 5.89 -55.41
CA MET A 1 -54.62 6.62 -55.10
C MET A 1 -54.81 7.43 -53.82
N LYS A 2 -54.10 7.08 -52.74
CA LYS A 2 -53.42 7.99 -51.78
C LYS A 2 -52.89 7.12 -50.63
N LYS A 3 -51.59 6.83 -50.68
CA LYS A 3 -50.82 6.24 -49.57
C LYS A 3 -50.77 7.28 -48.46
N LEU A 4 -51.21 6.94 -47.25
CA LEU A 4 -51.01 7.75 -46.06
C LEU A 4 -49.79 7.19 -45.33
N THR A 5 -48.66 7.87 -45.47
CA THR A 5 -47.39 7.48 -44.85
C THR A 5 -47.36 8.01 -43.41
N LEU A 6 -47.15 7.10 -42.47
CA LEU A 6 -46.87 7.33 -41.06
C LEU A 6 -45.48 7.98 -40.89
N ILE A 7 -45.36 9.06 -40.14
CA ILE A 7 -44.07 9.53 -39.60
C ILE A 7 -44.23 9.69 -38.09
N LEU A 8 -43.75 8.67 -37.37
CA LEU A 8 -43.59 8.65 -35.93
C LEU A 8 -42.22 9.29 -35.63
N CYS A 9 -42.21 10.52 -35.11
CA CYS A 9 -41.01 11.14 -34.57
C CYS A 9 -40.68 10.50 -33.21
N THR A 10 -39.98 9.37 -33.23
CA THR A 10 -39.21 8.90 -32.07
C THR A 10 -37.91 9.69 -32.02
N THR A 11 -37.91 10.80 -31.29
CA THR A 11 -36.68 11.44 -30.81
C THR A 11 -36.05 10.50 -29.76
N LEU A 12 -35.12 9.69 -30.23
CA LEU A 12 -34.15 8.98 -29.39
C LEU A 12 -33.36 10.04 -28.59
N LEU A 13 -33.65 10.13 -27.29
CA LEU A 13 -32.73 10.71 -26.31
C LEU A 13 -31.54 9.76 -26.16
N SER A 14 -30.64 9.76 -27.14
CA SER A 14 -29.28 9.27 -26.96
C SER A 14 -28.52 10.32 -26.17
N GLY A 15 -28.54 10.19 -24.84
CA GLY A 15 -27.58 10.86 -23.98
C GLY A 15 -26.18 10.37 -24.34
N CYS A 16 -25.49 11.11 -25.19
CA CYS A 16 -24.05 10.94 -25.42
C CYS A 16 -23.35 11.17 -24.09
N PHE A 17 -22.82 10.10 -23.49
CA PHE A 17 -21.79 10.19 -22.44
C PHE A 17 -20.53 10.74 -23.12
N GLN A 18 -20.49 12.05 -23.34
CA GLN A 18 -19.35 12.72 -23.94
C GLN A 18 -18.28 12.76 -22.85
N SER A 19 -17.23 11.95 -22.98
CA SER A 19 -16.04 12.08 -22.15
C SER A 19 -15.51 13.50 -22.35
N ASN A 20 -15.69 14.35 -21.34
CA ASN A 20 -15.27 15.74 -21.40
C ASN A 20 -13.73 15.79 -21.43
N GLU A 21 -13.14 16.65 -22.27
CA GLU A 21 -11.69 16.77 -22.48
C GLU A 21 -10.92 16.92 -21.16
N SER A 22 -11.48 17.64 -20.18
CA SER A 22 -10.89 17.78 -18.84
C SER A 22 -10.82 16.45 -18.07
N SER A 23 -11.86 15.62 -18.17
CA SER A 23 -11.89 14.30 -17.53
C SER A 23 -10.89 13.35 -18.18
N GLU A 24 -10.72 13.43 -19.50
CA GLU A 24 -9.72 12.64 -20.24
C GLU A 24 -8.29 13.07 -19.87
N LEU A 25 -8.03 14.38 -19.79
CA LEU A 25 -6.76 14.94 -19.34
C LEU A 25 -6.39 14.45 -17.93
N VAL A 26 -7.33 14.53 -16.98
CA VAL A 26 -7.09 14.08 -15.60
C VAL A 26 -6.92 12.56 -15.51
N THR A 27 -7.64 11.80 -16.33
CA THR A 27 -7.44 10.34 -16.43
C THR A 27 -6.03 10.02 -16.91
N LYS A 28 -5.58 10.64 -18.01
CA LYS A 28 -4.22 10.49 -18.53
C LYS A 28 -3.15 10.87 -17.50
N TYR A 29 -3.38 11.95 -16.74
CA TYR A 29 -2.47 12.40 -15.69
C TYR A 29 -2.31 11.35 -14.58
N TRP A 30 -3.42 10.85 -14.03
CA TRP A 30 -3.33 9.85 -12.95
C TRP A 30 -2.85 8.48 -13.44
N GLU A 31 -3.22 8.07 -14.66
CA GLU A 31 -2.65 6.86 -15.26
C GLU A 31 -1.13 6.96 -15.46
N ALA A 32 -0.66 8.08 -16.01
CA ALA A 32 0.77 8.32 -16.18
C ALA A 32 1.51 8.32 -14.83
N GLN A 33 0.91 8.90 -13.78
CA GLN A 33 1.48 8.86 -12.43
C GLN A 33 1.54 7.42 -11.86
N GLN A 34 0.49 6.62 -12.05
CA GLN A 34 0.46 5.21 -11.59
C GLN A 34 1.46 4.33 -12.36
N LYS A 35 1.54 4.51 -13.68
CA LYS A 35 2.45 3.77 -14.58
C LYS A 35 3.90 4.29 -14.51
N ARG A 36 4.15 5.38 -13.80
CA ARG A 36 5.43 6.11 -13.77
C ARG A 36 5.92 6.53 -15.17
N ASP A 37 4.99 6.87 -16.07
CA ASP A 37 5.29 7.41 -17.40
C ASP A 37 5.54 8.91 -17.29
N PHE A 38 6.77 9.28 -16.92
CA PHE A 38 7.13 10.68 -16.69
C PHE A 38 7.19 11.52 -17.96
N ASN A 39 7.41 10.89 -19.12
CA ASN A 39 7.41 11.59 -20.42
C ASN A 39 5.99 12.02 -20.77
N GLN A 40 5.01 11.14 -20.58
CA GLN A 40 3.61 11.51 -20.74
C GLN A 40 3.22 12.56 -19.71
N LEU A 41 3.58 12.36 -18.44
CA LEU A 41 3.21 13.26 -17.35
C LEU A 41 3.68 14.70 -17.60
N GLU A 42 4.95 14.88 -17.99
CA GLU A 42 5.54 16.19 -18.30
C GLU A 42 4.73 16.97 -19.35
N GLY A 43 4.26 16.29 -20.39
CA GLY A 43 3.43 16.89 -21.44
C GLY A 43 2.04 17.33 -20.98
N LEU A 44 1.55 16.85 -19.83
CA LEU A 44 0.23 17.17 -19.28
C LEU A 44 0.28 18.32 -18.26
N LEU A 45 1.47 18.69 -17.77
CA LEU A 45 1.64 19.73 -16.75
C LEU A 45 1.56 21.13 -17.35
N ALA A 46 1.08 22.07 -16.53
CA ALA A 46 1.17 23.49 -16.86
C ALA A 46 2.60 24.02 -16.70
N ASP A 47 3.33 23.48 -15.71
CA ASP A 47 4.76 23.70 -15.52
C ASP A 47 5.49 22.35 -15.65
N PRO A 48 6.19 22.10 -16.78
CA PRO A 48 6.94 20.88 -17.01
C PRO A 48 8.01 20.61 -15.95
N GLU A 49 8.64 21.63 -15.36
CA GLU A 49 9.74 21.45 -14.39
C GLU A 49 9.28 20.74 -13.11
N HIS A 50 7.98 20.85 -12.77
CA HIS A 50 7.40 20.14 -11.64
C HIS A 50 7.46 18.61 -11.77
N ILE A 51 7.80 18.06 -12.95
CA ILE A 51 8.08 16.63 -13.12
C ILE A 51 9.16 16.13 -12.15
N ASN A 52 10.12 16.98 -11.80
CA ASN A 52 11.21 16.63 -10.88
C ASN A 52 10.71 16.33 -9.48
N THR A 53 9.66 17.02 -9.02
CA THR A 53 8.99 16.72 -7.75
C THR A 53 8.15 15.45 -7.88
N LEU A 54 7.38 15.31 -8.97
CA LEU A 54 6.43 14.20 -9.15
C LEU A 54 7.10 12.84 -9.29
N LYS A 55 8.35 12.78 -9.76
CA LYS A 55 9.18 11.54 -9.80
C LYS A 55 9.36 10.89 -8.43
N HIS A 56 9.33 11.70 -7.37
CA HIS A 56 9.49 11.26 -5.98
C HIS A 56 8.16 11.01 -5.26
N VAL A 57 7.03 11.39 -5.87
CA VAL A 57 5.70 11.17 -5.26
C VAL A 57 5.17 9.81 -5.68
N LYS A 58 4.88 8.97 -4.68
CA LYS A 58 4.16 7.70 -4.88
C LYS A 58 2.76 7.83 -4.29
N ILE A 59 1.76 7.57 -5.13
CA ILE A 59 0.36 7.55 -4.69
C ILE A 59 0.02 6.11 -4.34
N GLU A 60 -0.41 5.91 -3.10
CA GLU A 60 -0.79 4.59 -2.60
C GLU A 60 -2.27 4.29 -2.85
N ALA A 61 -2.68 4.31 -4.13
CA ALA A 61 -4.03 4.00 -4.56
C ALA A 61 -4.03 2.76 -5.46
N GLU A 62 -5.05 1.91 -5.32
CA GLU A 62 -5.25 0.74 -6.17
C GLU A 62 -5.96 1.11 -7.46
N SER A 63 -6.90 2.04 -7.37
CA SER A 63 -7.65 2.54 -8.51
C SER A 63 -8.13 3.98 -8.25
N PHE A 64 -8.64 4.62 -9.29
CA PHE A 64 -9.29 5.92 -9.18
C PHE A 64 -10.51 5.99 -10.09
N THR A 65 -11.46 6.84 -9.72
CA THR A 65 -12.69 7.09 -10.50
C THR A 65 -12.96 8.59 -10.58
N ILE A 66 -13.24 9.10 -11.78
CA ILE A 66 -13.67 10.48 -11.97
C ILE A 66 -15.11 10.62 -11.45
N LEU A 67 -15.33 11.52 -10.49
CA LEU A 67 -16.65 11.74 -9.89
C LEU A 67 -17.42 12.82 -10.64
N LYS A 68 -16.79 13.98 -10.82
CA LYS A 68 -17.42 15.14 -11.46
C LYS A 68 -16.37 16.16 -11.92
N GLN A 69 -16.79 17.00 -12.85
CA GLN A 69 -16.05 18.18 -13.28
C GLN A 69 -16.54 19.43 -12.57
N GLU A 70 -15.61 20.31 -12.26
CA GLU A 70 -15.84 21.65 -11.72
C GLU A 70 -15.12 22.67 -12.61
N ASN A 71 -15.44 23.96 -12.47
CA ASN A 71 -14.95 25.01 -13.38
C ASN A 71 -13.41 25.14 -13.40
N ASP A 72 -12.77 24.80 -12.29
CA ASP A 72 -11.34 24.94 -12.02
C ASP A 72 -10.64 23.57 -11.82
N GLY A 73 -11.32 22.45 -12.15
CA GLY A 73 -10.70 21.14 -12.00
C GLY A 73 -11.62 19.95 -12.16
N VAL A 74 -11.07 18.76 -11.87
CA VAL A 74 -11.82 17.51 -11.89
C VAL A 74 -11.66 16.81 -10.55
N VAL A 75 -12.79 16.37 -9.99
CA VAL A 75 -12.85 15.67 -8.70
C VAL A 75 -12.73 14.17 -8.95
N THR A 76 -11.74 13.56 -8.31
CA THR A 76 -11.39 12.15 -8.45
C THR A 76 -11.47 11.45 -7.09
N SER A 77 -12.13 10.30 -7.02
CA SER A 77 -12.04 9.40 -5.86
C SER A 77 -10.90 8.41 -6.06
N PHE A 78 -10.15 8.12 -5.00
CA PHE A 78 -9.08 7.13 -4.99
C PHE A 78 -9.40 6.03 -4.01
N SER A 79 -9.37 4.78 -4.49
CA SER A 79 -9.50 3.60 -3.63
C SER A 79 -8.13 3.17 -3.12
N ARG A 80 -8.08 2.73 -1.87
CA ARG A 80 -6.88 2.16 -1.26
C ARG A 80 -7.27 0.90 -0.50
N PHE A 81 -6.40 -0.11 -0.53
CA PHE A 81 -6.61 -1.31 0.26
C PHE A 81 -6.79 -0.96 1.74
N CYS A 82 -7.96 -1.26 2.30
CA CYS A 82 -8.26 -1.13 3.72
C CYS A 82 -8.18 0.30 4.32
N TYR A 83 -8.28 1.33 3.50
CA TYR A 83 -8.49 2.70 3.97
C TYR A 83 -9.75 3.28 3.33
N PRO A 84 -10.37 4.29 3.95
CA PRO A 84 -11.43 5.03 3.29
C PRO A 84 -10.95 5.60 1.96
N GLU A 85 -11.86 5.70 1.00
CA GLU A 85 -11.58 6.46 -0.22
C GLU A 85 -11.25 7.91 0.14
N PHE A 86 -10.31 8.49 -0.60
CA PHE A 86 -9.99 9.89 -0.46
C PHE A 86 -10.25 10.63 -1.77
N ILE A 87 -10.75 11.85 -1.66
CA ILE A 87 -11.20 12.64 -2.80
C ILE A 87 -10.18 13.74 -3.04
N VAL A 88 -9.67 13.81 -4.28
CA VAL A 88 -8.73 14.83 -4.71
C VAL A 88 -9.34 15.61 -5.85
N LYS A 89 -9.26 16.94 -5.74
CA LYS A 89 -9.50 17.83 -6.87
C LYS A 89 -8.19 18.06 -7.61
N THR A 90 -8.14 17.60 -8.85
CA THR A 90 -7.07 17.93 -9.79
C THR A 90 -7.35 19.32 -10.35
N ALA A 91 -6.47 20.26 -10.07
CA ALA A 91 -6.60 21.64 -10.53
C ALA A 91 -6.17 21.75 -11.99
N LEU A 92 -6.96 22.44 -12.79
CA LEU A 92 -6.70 22.67 -14.21
C LEU A 92 -6.54 24.17 -14.47
N ILE A 93 -5.54 24.52 -15.28
CA ILE A 93 -5.32 25.89 -15.74
C ILE A 93 -5.10 25.92 -17.24
N GLU A 94 -5.41 27.04 -17.88
CA GLU A 94 -5.22 27.21 -19.31
C GLU A 94 -3.82 27.81 -19.59
N VAL A 95 -3.07 27.17 -20.48
CA VAL A 95 -1.77 27.66 -20.96
C VAL A 95 -1.84 27.71 -22.48
N ASN A 96 -1.78 28.92 -23.06
CA ASN A 96 -1.86 29.15 -24.50
C ASN A 96 -3.08 28.50 -25.18
N GLY A 97 -4.27 28.60 -24.57
CA GLY A 97 -5.50 28.00 -25.12
C GLY A 97 -5.69 26.51 -24.84
N VAL A 98 -4.75 25.87 -24.12
CA VAL A 98 -4.79 24.43 -23.84
C VAL A 98 -4.90 24.20 -22.33
N SER A 99 -5.88 23.40 -21.92
CA SER A 99 -6.02 23.00 -20.52
C SER A 99 -4.85 22.09 -20.09
N LYS A 100 -4.27 22.38 -18.93
CA LYS A 100 -3.12 21.70 -18.35
C LYS A 100 -3.33 21.48 -16.85
N VAL A 101 -2.65 20.49 -16.29
CA VAL A 101 -2.70 20.21 -14.85
C VAL A 101 -1.80 21.17 -14.08
N ASP A 102 -2.38 21.91 -13.14
CA ASP A 102 -1.63 22.59 -12.09
C ASP A 102 -1.22 21.56 -11.03
N SER A 103 -0.01 21.02 -11.19
CA SER A 103 0.53 19.99 -10.31
C SER A 103 0.78 20.49 -8.89
N ARG A 104 1.04 21.79 -8.69
CA ARG A 104 1.27 22.36 -7.35
C ARG A 104 -0.02 22.40 -6.56
N ALA A 105 -1.08 22.95 -7.15
CA ALA A 105 -2.41 22.97 -6.52
C ALA A 105 -2.95 21.55 -6.33
N THR A 106 -2.80 20.69 -7.33
CA THR A 106 -3.21 19.27 -7.25
C THR A 106 -2.48 18.54 -6.13
N MET A 107 -1.17 18.72 -5.96
CA MET A 107 -0.42 18.11 -4.86
C MET A 107 -0.86 18.64 -3.50
N GLY A 108 -1.14 19.94 -3.39
CA GLY A 108 -1.70 20.52 -2.17
C GLY A 108 -3.04 19.90 -1.79
N ASN A 109 -3.90 19.62 -2.77
CA ASN A 109 -5.17 18.93 -2.56
C ASN A 109 -4.97 17.46 -2.18
N LEU A 110 -4.04 16.77 -2.83
CA LEU A 110 -3.68 15.38 -2.50
C LEU A 110 -3.21 15.25 -1.05
N ILE A 111 -2.28 16.11 -0.61
CA ILE A 111 -1.76 16.11 0.76
C ILE A 111 -2.85 16.39 1.78
N LYS A 112 -3.81 17.28 1.48
CA LYS A 112 -4.95 17.55 2.37
C LYS A 112 -5.87 16.34 2.46
N ALA A 113 -6.18 15.72 1.33
CA ALA A 113 -7.06 14.55 1.26
C ALA A 113 -6.44 13.30 1.91
N SER A 114 -5.12 13.14 1.84
CA SER A 114 -4.42 11.98 2.39
C SER A 114 -4.28 11.99 3.90
N ARG A 115 -4.76 13.02 4.61
CA ARG A 115 -4.67 13.14 6.08
C ARG A 115 -5.54 12.13 6.84
N ASN A 116 -6.50 11.50 6.17
CA ASN A 116 -7.29 10.42 6.76
C ASN A 116 -6.51 9.11 6.68
N TYR A 117 -5.81 8.77 7.77
CA TYR A 117 -4.87 7.64 7.83
C TYR A 117 -5.41 6.41 8.58
N GLU A 118 -6.63 6.44 9.11
CA GLU A 118 -7.13 5.31 9.89
C GLU A 118 -7.67 4.20 8.97
N PRO A 119 -7.22 2.94 9.16
CA PRO A 119 -7.77 1.81 8.43
C PRO A 119 -9.26 1.58 8.74
N ILE A 120 -10.02 1.08 7.77
CA ILE A 120 -11.45 0.75 7.97
C ILE A 120 -11.68 -0.52 8.80
N LYS A 121 -10.62 -1.28 9.08
CA LYS A 121 -10.64 -2.53 9.85
C LYS A 121 -9.39 -2.61 10.72
N LYS A 122 -9.52 -3.23 11.89
CA LYS A 122 -8.40 -3.49 12.80
C LYS A 122 -7.28 -4.33 12.15
N TYR A 123 -7.66 -5.32 11.37
CA TYR A 123 -6.76 -6.16 10.59
C TYR A 123 -7.19 -6.12 9.12
N CYS A 124 -6.31 -5.63 8.25
CA CYS A 124 -6.52 -5.52 6.82
C CYS A 124 -6.18 -6.79 6.07
N TYR A 125 -5.28 -7.61 6.61
CA TYR A 125 -4.82 -8.85 6.00
C TYR A 125 -5.35 -10.03 6.79
N ASP A 126 -5.92 -11.01 6.09
CA ASP A 126 -6.43 -12.23 6.72
C ASP A 126 -5.27 -13.10 7.21
N PHE A 127 -5.50 -13.77 8.33
CA PHE A 127 -4.55 -14.71 8.93
C PHE A 127 -4.95 -16.14 8.60
N LYS A 128 -3.98 -16.92 8.12
CA LYS A 128 -4.14 -18.36 7.97
C LYS A 128 -3.81 -19.04 9.29
N ASN A 129 -4.59 -20.07 9.62
CA ASN A 129 -4.34 -20.89 10.80
C ASN A 129 -3.37 -22.03 10.47
N GLU A 130 -2.18 -21.68 10.00
CA GLU A 130 -1.07 -22.60 9.72
C GLU A 130 0.25 -21.97 10.20
N GLU A 131 1.32 -22.76 10.33
CA GLU A 131 2.64 -22.22 10.67
C GLU A 131 3.07 -21.14 9.68
N LEU A 132 3.80 -20.14 10.16
CA LEU A 132 4.21 -18.99 9.37
C LEU A 132 5.08 -19.41 8.19
N THR A 133 4.51 -19.28 7.00
CA THR A 133 5.14 -19.68 5.73
C THR A 133 4.80 -18.69 4.63
N GLY A 134 5.48 -18.84 3.49
CA GLY A 134 5.23 -18.05 2.29
C GLY A 134 6.42 -18.04 1.36
N LYS A 135 6.77 -16.86 0.86
CA LYS A 135 7.84 -16.67 -0.11
C LYS A 135 8.65 -15.43 0.23
N ILE A 136 9.96 -15.54 0.26
CA ILE A 136 10.88 -14.41 0.46
C ILE A 136 11.93 -14.46 -0.65
N ASN A 137 12.16 -13.35 -1.33
CA ASN A 137 13.06 -13.25 -2.50
C ASN A 137 12.81 -14.30 -3.59
N GLY A 138 11.56 -14.76 -3.74
CA GLY A 138 11.23 -15.75 -4.76
C GLY A 138 11.42 -17.21 -4.33
N GLU A 139 11.88 -17.47 -3.11
CA GLU A 139 12.04 -18.83 -2.58
C GLU A 139 11.01 -19.13 -1.50
N LEU A 140 10.61 -20.40 -1.38
CA LEU A 140 9.71 -20.83 -0.32
C LEU A 140 10.37 -20.61 1.05
N TRP A 141 9.62 -19.98 1.93
CA TRP A 141 10.07 -19.63 3.27
C TRP A 141 9.12 -20.22 4.30
N GLY A 142 9.65 -20.79 5.37
CA GLY A 142 8.87 -21.33 6.47
C GLY A 142 9.73 -21.46 7.72
N VAL A 143 9.18 -21.10 8.88
CA VAL A 143 9.94 -21.09 10.14
C VAL A 143 10.44 -22.50 10.52
N LYS A 144 11.70 -22.59 10.96
CA LYS A 144 12.30 -23.81 11.51
C LYS A 144 12.98 -23.60 12.86
N LYS A 145 13.47 -22.39 13.12
CA LYS A 145 14.10 -22.00 14.38
C LYS A 145 13.63 -20.60 14.77
N ILE A 146 13.38 -20.41 16.06
CA ILE A 146 12.96 -19.15 16.66
C ILE A 146 13.97 -18.83 17.74
N ASP A 147 14.64 -17.69 17.62
CA ASP A 147 15.51 -17.15 18.66
C ASP A 147 14.83 -15.93 19.29
N GLN A 148 14.88 -15.86 20.61
CA GLN A 148 14.35 -14.73 21.36
C GLN A 148 15.47 -14.14 22.21
N ARG A 149 15.57 -12.80 22.23
CA ARG A 149 16.45 -12.10 23.15
C ARG A 149 15.74 -10.89 23.76
N VAL A 150 16.06 -10.62 25.01
CA VAL A 150 15.65 -9.39 25.68
C VAL A 150 16.79 -8.39 25.56
N VAL A 151 16.52 -7.26 24.91
CA VAL A 151 17.45 -6.14 24.81
C VAL A 151 17.07 -5.12 25.88
N ASP A 152 18.00 -4.87 26.81
CA ASP A 152 17.86 -3.84 27.84
C ASP A 152 18.55 -2.56 27.38
N TRP A 153 17.75 -1.54 27.07
CA TRP A 153 18.21 -0.20 26.67
C TRP A 153 18.47 0.71 27.89
N GLY A 154 18.39 0.18 29.12
CA GLY A 154 18.54 0.88 30.38
C GLY A 154 17.25 1.54 30.86
N ASN A 155 16.50 2.18 29.97
CA ASN A 155 15.19 2.79 30.27
C ASN A 155 13.99 1.95 29.81
N LYS A 156 14.23 0.95 28.97
CA LYS A 156 13.22 0.08 28.38
C LYS A 156 13.83 -1.28 28.08
N LYS A 157 13.06 -2.34 28.30
CA LYS A 157 13.36 -3.68 27.77
C LYS A 157 12.51 -3.92 26.54
N THR A 158 13.11 -4.44 25.48
CA THR A 158 12.40 -4.86 24.27
C THR A 158 12.70 -6.32 24.00
N ILE A 159 11.67 -7.06 23.57
CA ILE A 159 11.84 -8.43 23.11
C ILE A 159 12.11 -8.36 21.60
N GLU A 160 13.22 -8.97 21.19
CA GLU A 160 13.51 -9.19 19.77
C GLU A 160 13.38 -10.68 19.48
N ILE A 161 12.61 -11.00 18.45
CA ILE A 161 12.42 -12.37 17.97
C ILE A 161 12.97 -12.46 16.55
N SER A 162 13.82 -13.46 16.32
CA SER A 162 14.37 -13.80 15.01
C SER A 162 13.78 -15.13 14.56
N LEU A 163 13.17 -15.15 13.38
CA LEU A 163 12.59 -16.35 12.77
C LEU A 163 13.47 -16.79 11.61
N HIS A 164 13.99 -18.00 11.71
CA HIS A 164 14.92 -18.58 10.76
C HIS A 164 14.24 -19.70 9.96
N PRO A 165 14.39 -19.74 8.63
CA PRO A 165 13.84 -20.81 7.79
C PRO A 165 14.75 -22.05 7.71
N GLU A 166 15.88 -22.02 8.39
CA GLU A 166 16.85 -23.09 8.49
C GLU A 166 17.34 -23.24 9.93
N VAL A 167 17.84 -24.43 10.26
CA VAL A 167 18.52 -24.66 11.53
C VAL A 167 19.99 -24.33 11.33
N CYS A 168 20.34 -23.08 11.60
CA CYS A 168 21.70 -22.56 11.53
C CYS A 168 22.19 -22.09 12.91
N ASP A 169 23.51 -22.02 13.03
CA ASP A 169 24.17 -21.37 14.16
C ASP A 169 23.98 -19.86 14.03
N THR A 170 23.33 -19.25 15.02
CA THR A 170 23.00 -17.83 15.04
C THR A 170 24.01 -17.00 15.83
N GLU A 171 24.98 -17.63 16.50
CA GLU A 171 26.07 -16.94 17.20
C GLU A 171 27.12 -16.39 16.23
N TYR A 172 27.30 -17.04 15.07
CA TYR A 172 28.30 -16.65 14.07
C TYR A 172 27.67 -16.08 12.80
N VAL A 173 28.05 -14.84 12.46
CA VAL A 173 27.61 -14.14 11.24
C VAL A 173 27.96 -14.96 9.99
N GLY A 174 27.00 -15.07 9.06
CA GLY A 174 27.19 -15.73 7.76
C GLY A 174 26.95 -17.24 7.75
N LYS A 175 26.54 -17.83 8.88
CA LYS A 175 26.13 -19.25 8.94
C LYS A 175 24.68 -19.48 8.52
N CYS A 176 23.82 -18.50 8.75
CA CYS A 176 22.48 -18.46 8.17
C CYS A 176 22.55 -17.77 6.80
N LEU A 177 22.27 -18.52 5.76
CA LEU A 177 22.30 -18.06 4.37
C LEU A 177 20.91 -17.61 3.89
N GLN A 178 19.86 -18.15 4.50
CA GLN A 178 18.49 -17.82 4.10
C GLN A 178 17.96 -16.55 4.81
N PRO A 179 17.05 -15.80 4.15
CA PRO A 179 16.45 -14.62 4.75
C PRO A 179 15.81 -14.89 6.10
N THR A 180 16.06 -14.03 7.08
CA THR A 180 15.52 -14.11 8.44
C THR A 180 14.46 -13.03 8.64
N ILE A 181 13.40 -13.35 9.38
CA ILE A 181 12.40 -12.34 9.78
C ILE A 181 12.70 -11.87 11.20
N LEU A 182 12.86 -10.56 11.36
CA LEU A 182 13.10 -9.92 12.63
C LEU A 182 11.84 -9.20 13.10
N ILE A 183 11.39 -9.54 14.29
CA ILE A 183 10.27 -8.91 15.00
C ILE A 183 10.85 -8.16 16.20
N SER A 184 11.10 -6.86 16.02
CA SER A 184 11.65 -5.98 17.07
C SER A 184 10.76 -4.78 17.39
N ASN A 185 9.87 -4.42 16.46
CA ASN A 185 9.06 -3.20 16.54
C ASN A 185 7.56 -3.46 16.74
N LEU A 186 7.13 -4.72 16.74
CA LEU A 186 5.72 -5.04 17.01
C LEU A 186 5.41 -4.87 18.50
N ASN A 187 4.25 -4.31 18.82
CA ASN A 187 3.73 -4.34 20.18
C ASN A 187 3.21 -5.75 20.50
N LEU A 188 4.03 -6.52 21.22
CA LEU A 188 3.72 -7.89 21.63
C LEU A 188 2.96 -7.98 22.97
N GLU A 189 2.70 -6.86 23.65
CA GLU A 189 1.91 -6.82 24.89
C GLU A 189 0.41 -6.57 24.62
N GLY A 190 0.09 -6.05 23.43
CA GLY A 190 -1.27 -5.82 22.97
C GLY A 190 -1.86 -7.01 22.21
N ASP A 191 -2.97 -6.78 21.51
CA ASP A 191 -3.65 -7.77 20.66
C ASP A 191 -3.35 -7.59 19.15
N GLY A 192 -2.44 -6.68 18.82
CA GLY A 192 -1.95 -6.37 17.48
C GLY A 192 -2.89 -5.49 16.63
N GLY A 193 -2.53 -5.33 15.36
CA GLY A 193 -3.25 -4.47 14.42
C GLY A 193 -2.61 -4.46 13.03
N ASN A 194 -2.85 -3.38 12.29
CA ASN A 194 -2.16 -3.15 11.03
C ASN A 194 -0.76 -2.62 11.28
N MET A 195 0.22 -3.14 10.56
CA MET A 195 1.59 -2.65 10.59
C MET A 195 1.65 -1.19 10.10
N THR A 196 2.62 -0.46 10.65
CA THR A 196 2.88 0.95 10.35
C THR A 196 4.38 1.18 10.21
N SER A 197 4.81 2.42 10.02
CA SER A 197 6.24 2.76 10.07
C SER A 197 6.87 2.54 11.45
N SER A 198 6.08 2.58 12.54
CA SER A 198 6.55 2.32 13.90
C SER A 198 6.36 0.88 14.36
N GLU A 199 5.35 0.18 13.85
CA GLU A 199 5.08 -1.23 14.14
C GLU A 199 5.27 -2.06 12.87
N ASN A 200 6.46 -2.62 12.70
CA ASN A 200 6.88 -3.29 11.48
C ASN A 200 7.70 -4.55 11.78
N ILE A 201 7.93 -5.34 10.75
CA ILE A 201 8.91 -6.43 10.76
C ILE A 201 10.00 -6.14 9.73
N THR A 202 11.15 -6.79 9.88
CA THR A 202 12.26 -6.66 8.93
C THR A 202 12.58 -8.01 8.32
N ILE A 203 12.71 -8.06 7.00
CA ILE A 203 13.34 -9.16 6.28
C ILE A 203 14.83 -8.84 6.20
N HIS A 204 15.65 -9.63 6.89
CA HIS A 204 17.10 -9.56 6.82
C HIS A 204 17.62 -10.60 5.83
N THR A 205 18.30 -10.18 4.76
CA THR A 205 18.90 -11.08 3.78
C THR A 205 20.40 -10.85 3.76
N HIS A 206 21.22 -11.78 4.26
CA HIS A 206 22.68 -11.64 4.21
C HIS A 206 23.21 -11.84 2.77
N PRO A 207 24.22 -11.08 2.28
CA PRO A 207 24.86 -9.89 2.86
C PRO A 207 24.17 -8.57 2.43
N SER A 208 22.96 -8.65 1.89
CA SER A 208 22.18 -7.53 1.35
C SER A 208 21.56 -6.65 2.44
N ASP A 209 20.96 -5.53 2.00
CA ASP A 209 20.22 -4.62 2.85
C ASP A 209 18.95 -5.24 3.45
N ASN A 210 18.55 -4.69 4.59
CA ASN A 210 17.31 -4.98 5.28
C ASN A 210 16.11 -4.41 4.54
N GLN A 211 15.04 -5.20 4.43
CA GLN A 211 13.76 -4.73 3.92
C GLN A 211 12.75 -4.60 5.06
N ILE A 212 12.30 -3.37 5.33
CA ILE A 212 11.24 -3.10 6.31
C ILE A 212 9.88 -3.37 5.68
N ILE A 213 9.07 -4.18 6.36
CA ILE A 213 7.68 -4.45 5.99
C ILE A 213 6.77 -3.71 6.97
N SER A 214 6.24 -2.59 6.49
CA SER A 214 5.29 -1.74 7.22
C SER A 214 3.85 -1.85 6.69
N LYS A 215 3.61 -2.79 5.75
CA LYS A 215 2.28 -3.08 5.20
C LYS A 215 1.96 -4.54 5.43
N GLY A 216 1.04 -4.78 6.35
CA GLY A 216 0.62 -6.09 6.79
C GLY A 216 -0.30 -5.96 7.99
N SER A 217 -0.71 -7.08 8.54
CA SER A 217 -1.37 -7.16 9.84
C SER A 217 -0.65 -8.17 10.71
N TYR A 218 -0.70 -7.96 12.01
CA TYR A 218 -0.27 -8.94 12.99
C TYR A 218 -1.30 -9.04 14.11
N ARG A 219 -1.42 -10.21 14.70
CA ARG A 219 -2.28 -10.47 15.86
C ARG A 219 -1.49 -11.23 16.90
N VAL A 220 -1.71 -10.87 18.16
CA VAL A 220 -1.02 -11.46 19.30
C VAL A 220 -2.07 -12.06 20.21
N ASN A 221 -1.91 -13.33 20.55
CA ASN A 221 -2.72 -14.02 21.54
C ASN A 221 -1.81 -14.61 22.61
N HIS A 222 -2.05 -14.26 23.87
CA HIS A 222 -1.35 -14.83 25.01
C HIS A 222 -2.11 -16.07 25.49
N GLU A 223 -1.45 -17.21 25.43
CA GLU A 223 -2.01 -18.50 25.80
C GLU A 223 -1.88 -18.73 27.32
N SER A 224 -2.73 -19.60 27.87
CA SER A 224 -2.76 -19.87 29.31
C SER A 224 -1.49 -20.53 29.85
N ASP A 225 -0.72 -21.18 28.98
CA ASP A 225 0.56 -21.82 29.33
C ASP A 225 1.74 -20.83 29.34
N GLY A 226 1.47 -19.54 29.13
CA GLY A 226 2.48 -18.48 29.08
C GLY A 226 3.18 -18.35 27.72
N SER A 227 2.82 -19.17 26.73
CA SER A 227 3.26 -18.96 25.35
C SER A 227 2.48 -17.83 24.68
N THR A 228 3.06 -17.24 23.64
CA THR A 228 2.44 -16.18 22.84
C THR A 228 2.36 -16.65 21.39
N LYS A 229 1.13 -16.74 20.87
CA LYS A 229 0.87 -16.98 19.45
C LYS A 229 0.92 -15.65 18.71
N ILE A 230 1.87 -15.51 17.80
CA ILE A 230 2.04 -14.33 16.95
C ILE A 230 1.63 -14.71 15.54
N GLU A 231 0.53 -14.14 15.06
CA GLU A 231 0.04 -14.27 13.70
C GLU A 231 0.51 -13.08 12.86
N ILE A 232 1.04 -13.35 11.68
CA ILE A 232 1.59 -12.33 10.78
C ILE A 232 1.03 -12.57 9.39
N SER A 233 0.60 -11.50 8.72
CA SER A 233 0.14 -11.56 7.34
C SER A 233 0.59 -10.31 6.59
N PHE A 234 1.34 -10.49 5.51
CA PHE A 234 1.68 -9.41 4.59
C PHE A 234 1.86 -9.93 3.16
N LYS A 235 1.63 -9.03 2.20
CA LYS A 235 1.98 -9.24 0.79
C LYS A 235 2.62 -7.98 0.24
N TYR A 236 3.94 -7.98 0.12
CA TYR A 236 4.68 -6.87 -0.46
C TYR A 236 4.70 -6.96 -2.00
N ASN A 237 4.95 -8.16 -2.52
CA ASN A 237 4.81 -8.52 -3.94
C ASN A 237 4.68 -10.06 -4.07
N GLU A 238 4.59 -10.57 -5.30
CA GLU A 238 4.46 -12.02 -5.58
C GLU A 238 5.68 -12.85 -5.12
N ASN A 239 6.81 -12.21 -4.79
CA ASN A 239 8.03 -12.86 -4.33
C ASN A 239 8.32 -12.66 -2.83
N ASN A 240 7.56 -11.81 -2.16
CA ASN A 240 7.75 -11.41 -0.77
C ASN A 240 6.39 -11.30 -0.08
N TYR A 241 5.96 -12.40 0.54
CA TYR A 241 4.73 -12.50 1.32
C TYR A 241 4.89 -13.58 2.38
N LEU A 242 4.28 -13.37 3.55
CA LEU A 242 4.14 -14.40 4.59
C LEU A 242 2.72 -14.37 5.14
N ASN A 243 2.23 -15.54 5.54
CA ASN A 243 0.97 -15.67 6.27
C ASN A 243 1.01 -16.91 7.17
N GLY A 244 0.54 -16.78 8.41
CA GLY A 244 0.46 -17.87 9.36
C GLY A 244 0.81 -17.40 10.76
N PHE A 245 1.19 -18.34 11.62
CA PHE A 245 1.54 -18.08 13.01
C PHE A 245 2.88 -18.69 13.43
N VAL A 246 3.46 -18.12 14.47
CA VAL A 246 4.53 -18.72 15.27
C VAL A 246 4.10 -18.74 16.73
N ILE A 247 4.56 -19.74 17.48
CA ILE A 247 4.35 -19.81 18.93
C ILE A 247 5.70 -19.54 19.59
N VAL A 248 5.75 -18.49 20.40
CA VAL A 248 6.94 -18.09 21.15
C VAL A 248 6.70 -18.44 22.61
N LYS A 249 7.58 -19.23 23.19
CA LYS A 249 7.50 -19.59 24.61
C LYS A 249 8.26 -18.55 25.42
N ASN A 250 7.64 -18.03 26.47
CA ASN A 250 8.39 -17.24 27.44
C ASN A 250 9.37 -18.18 28.15
N GLU A 251 10.66 -17.98 27.93
CA GLU A 251 11.68 -18.59 28.78
C GLU A 251 11.59 -17.91 30.15
N THR A 252 11.06 -18.63 31.13
CA THR A 252 11.07 -18.26 32.56
C THR A 252 12.47 -18.37 33.14
#